data_AF-A0A3Q1GFH1-F1
#
_entry.id   AF-A0A3Q1GFH1-F1
#
_cell.length_a   1.000
_cell.length_b   1.000
_cell.length_c   1.000
_cell.angle_alpha   90.00
_cell.angle_beta   90.00
_cell.angle_gamma   90.00
#
_symmetry.space_group_name_H-M   'P 1'
#
loop_
_entity.id
_entity.type
_entity.pdbx_description
1 polymer ?
#
loop_
_entity_poly.entity_id
_entity_poly.type
_entity_poly.pdbx_seq_one_letter_code
_entity_poly.pdbx_strand_id
1 'polypeptide(L)'
;LSEFNVVLLGLAGTGKSASGNTILTAMNPELTPSQLFVSRPSSTPVTSKCEFKVINVFGRLVRVIDTPDFLDDEIDTHTQVEECKKYCQPGHCVVLLVIQIGRITENERGILERLENKLGWRIRESTIMLLTHGENAKGQEQRFIAERTYLDSMVKACGSRFHVFKNTSKKPKQVMELFKKIPDYKTIFPEFTEKPSHSTCYMS
;
A
#
# COMPACT_ATOMS: atom_id res chain seq x y z
N LEU A 1 15.67 14.47 -8.28
CA LEU A 1 14.39 14.29 -7.54
C LEU A 1 14.69 13.49 -6.29
N SER A 2 14.19 13.90 -5.13
CA SER A 2 14.25 13.06 -3.93
C SER A 2 13.37 11.82 -4.10
N GLU A 3 13.73 10.72 -3.45
CA GLU A 3 12.97 9.47 -3.49
C GLU A 3 11.53 9.68 -2.98
N PHE A 4 10.60 8.82 -3.41
CA PHE A 4 9.22 8.81 -2.90
C PHE A 4 8.94 7.47 -2.22
N ASN A 5 8.25 7.50 -1.08
CA ASN A 5 8.00 6.30 -0.29
C ASN A 5 6.53 5.87 -0.40
N VAL A 6 6.29 4.61 -0.72
CA VAL A 6 4.98 3.95 -0.61
C VAL A 6 5.02 3.05 0.61
N VAL A 7 4.36 3.45 1.69
CA VAL A 7 4.42 2.74 2.98
C VAL A 7 3.14 1.94 3.19
N LEU A 8 3.27 0.63 3.38
CA LEU A 8 2.15 -0.29 3.59
C LEU A 8 1.92 -0.45 5.10
N LEU A 9 0.79 0.03 5.62
CA LEU A 9 0.39 -0.14 7.03
C LEU A 9 -0.88 -0.97 7.13
N GLY A 10 -1.14 -1.57 8.29
CA GLY A 10 -2.34 -2.37 8.54
C GLY A 10 -2.06 -3.61 9.38
N LEU A 11 -3.11 -4.34 9.74
CA LEU A 11 -2.99 -5.50 10.62
C LEU A 11 -2.26 -6.67 9.94
N ALA A 12 -1.78 -7.63 10.74
CA ALA A 12 -1.22 -8.88 10.25
C ALA A 12 -2.25 -9.63 9.38
N GLY A 13 -1.79 -10.23 8.27
CA GLY A 13 -2.65 -11.01 7.38
C GLY A 13 -3.55 -10.21 6.42
N THR A 14 -3.59 -8.88 6.49
CA THR A 14 -4.40 -8.03 5.59
C THR A 14 -3.88 -7.97 4.14
N GLY A 15 -2.66 -8.44 3.90
CA GLY A 15 -2.06 -8.54 2.57
C GLY A 15 -1.10 -7.41 2.20
N LYS A 16 -0.40 -6.81 3.18
CA LYS A 16 0.63 -5.77 2.95
C LYS A 16 1.72 -6.22 1.98
N SER A 17 2.46 -7.27 2.32
CA SER A 17 3.54 -7.83 1.50
C SER A 17 3.09 -8.22 0.09
N ALA A 18 1.91 -8.85 -0.04
CA ALA A 18 1.32 -9.21 -1.34
C ALA A 18 0.98 -7.96 -2.19
N SER A 19 0.53 -6.89 -1.55
CA SER A 19 0.23 -5.63 -2.22
C SER A 19 1.52 -4.92 -2.66
N GLY A 20 2.56 -4.94 -1.83
CA GLY A 20 3.90 -4.49 -2.21
C GLY A 20 4.42 -5.24 -3.44
N ASN A 21 4.31 -6.57 -3.45
CA ASN A 21 4.70 -7.40 -4.59
C ASN A 21 3.89 -7.10 -5.85
N THR A 22 2.60 -6.76 -5.70
CA THR A 22 1.75 -6.33 -6.82
C THR A 22 2.26 -5.02 -7.43
N ILE A 23 2.64 -4.04 -6.60
CA ILE A 23 3.25 -2.79 -7.07
C ILE A 23 4.58 -3.06 -7.79
N LEU A 24 5.46 -3.84 -7.15
CA LEU A 24 6.78 -4.16 -7.68
C LEU A 24 6.71 -4.85 -9.04
N THR A 25 5.94 -5.93 -9.15
CA THR A 25 5.88 -6.75 -10.38
C THR A 25 5.10 -6.08 -11.52
N ALA A 26 4.13 -5.21 -11.20
CA ALA A 26 3.43 -4.43 -12.21
C ALA A 26 4.34 -3.39 -12.88
N MET A 27 5.27 -2.80 -12.11
CA MET A 27 6.17 -1.75 -12.58
C MET A 27 7.50 -2.31 -13.11
N ASN A 28 7.89 -3.50 -12.67
CA ASN A 28 9.06 -4.21 -13.16
C ASN A 28 8.76 -5.72 -13.26
N PRO A 29 8.25 -6.18 -14.42
CA PRO A 29 7.90 -7.59 -14.64
C PRO A 29 9.08 -8.56 -14.56
N GLU A 30 10.32 -8.07 -14.70
CA GLU A 30 11.55 -8.88 -14.69
C GLU A 30 12.02 -9.23 -13.27
N LEU A 31 11.33 -8.76 -12.22
CA LEU A 31 11.69 -9.09 -10.84
C LEU A 31 11.52 -10.59 -10.55
N THR A 32 12.57 -11.16 -9.98
CA THR A 32 12.58 -12.55 -9.51
C THR A 32 11.96 -12.67 -8.11
N PRO A 33 11.49 -13.87 -7.70
CA PRO A 33 10.90 -14.06 -6.37
C PRO A 33 11.79 -13.63 -5.19
N SER A 34 13.12 -13.72 -5.31
CA SER A 34 14.06 -13.29 -4.26
C SER A 34 14.15 -11.77 -4.10
N GLN A 35 13.68 -11.01 -5.09
CA GLN A 35 13.62 -9.55 -5.06
C GLN A 35 12.29 -9.03 -4.50
N LEU A 36 11.33 -9.92 -4.19
CA LEU A 36 10.03 -9.61 -3.64
C LEU A 36 9.99 -9.75 -2.11
N PHE A 37 8.94 -9.23 -1.47
CA PHE A 37 8.66 -9.47 -0.07
C PHE A 37 8.18 -10.91 0.14
N VAL A 38 8.56 -11.51 1.26
CA VAL A 38 8.04 -12.83 1.66
C VAL A 38 6.55 -12.69 1.96
N SER A 39 5.71 -13.34 1.17
CA SER A 39 4.26 -13.30 1.31
C SER A 39 3.70 -14.71 1.19
N ARG A 40 3.27 -15.29 2.30
CA ARG A 40 2.71 -16.65 2.36
C ARG A 40 1.66 -16.76 3.47
N PRO A 41 0.69 -17.70 3.35
CA PRO A 41 -0.18 -18.04 4.47
C PRO A 41 0.65 -18.43 5.70
N SER A 42 0.28 -17.91 6.86
CA SER A 42 0.93 -18.18 8.13
C SER A 42 -0.05 -17.91 9.27
N SER A 43 0.03 -18.69 10.34
CA SER A 43 -0.71 -18.43 11.58
C SER A 43 -0.01 -17.39 12.47
N THR A 44 1.23 -17.04 12.16
CA THR A 44 2.03 -16.03 12.86
C THR A 44 2.50 -14.93 11.88
N PRO A 45 2.84 -13.74 12.37
CA PRO A 45 3.37 -12.67 11.53
C PRO A 45 4.62 -13.09 10.77
N VAL A 46 4.60 -12.92 9.44
CA VAL A 46 5.75 -13.21 8.56
C VAL A 46 6.72 -12.03 8.54
N THR A 47 6.18 -10.81 8.43
CA THR A 47 6.96 -9.57 8.46
C THR A 47 7.10 -9.10 9.90
N SER A 48 8.31 -9.18 10.45
CA SER A 48 8.64 -8.72 11.82
C SER A 48 9.50 -7.44 11.83
N LYS A 49 10.02 -7.04 10.67
CA LYS A 49 10.83 -5.84 10.48
C LYS A 49 10.34 -5.04 9.27
N CYS A 50 10.55 -3.74 9.30
CA CYS A 50 10.35 -2.91 8.12
C CYS A 50 11.34 -3.33 7.04
N GLU A 51 10.84 -3.63 5.85
CA GLU A 51 11.64 -3.97 4.68
C GLU A 51 11.26 -3.05 3.53
N PHE A 52 12.21 -2.69 2.68
CA PHE A 52 11.91 -1.92 1.47
C PHE A 52 12.56 -2.51 0.23
N LYS A 53 11.92 -2.29 -0.91
CA LYS A 53 12.46 -2.55 -2.25
C LYS A 53 12.39 -1.27 -3.06
N VAL A 54 13.41 -1.01 -3.87
CA VAL A 54 13.51 0.20 -4.68
C VAL A 54 13.18 -0.14 -6.13
N ILE A 55 12.31 0.65 -6.76
CA ILE A 55 11.95 0.54 -8.17
C ILE A 55 11.90 1.93 -8.82
N ASN A 56 12.17 2.00 -10.12
CA ASN A 56 11.90 3.21 -10.89
C ASN A 56 10.44 3.17 -11.36
N VAL A 57 9.68 4.21 -11.03
CA VAL A 57 8.29 4.38 -11.38
C VAL A 57 8.13 5.77 -12.00
N PHE A 58 7.81 5.80 -13.30
CA PHE A 58 7.51 7.05 -14.02
C PHE A 58 8.60 8.14 -13.84
N GLY A 59 9.86 7.75 -14.01
CA GLY A 59 11.02 8.67 -13.92
C GLY A 59 11.47 8.98 -12.48
N ARG A 60 10.91 8.30 -11.48
CA ARG A 60 11.22 8.54 -10.07
C ARG A 60 11.56 7.25 -9.33
N LEU A 61 12.61 7.30 -8.51
CA LEU A 61 12.91 6.22 -7.57
C LEU A 61 11.85 6.18 -6.46
N VAL A 62 11.19 5.04 -6.36
CA VAL A 62 10.18 4.74 -5.35
C VAL A 62 10.68 3.63 -4.45
N ARG A 63 10.64 3.86 -3.14
CA ARG A 63 10.71 2.77 -2.15
C ARG A 63 9.30 2.26 -1.91
N VAL A 64 9.11 0.96 -2.04
CA VAL A 64 7.93 0.27 -1.49
C VAL A 64 8.36 -0.29 -0.14
N ILE A 65 7.69 0.08 0.94
CA ILE A 65 8.02 -0.31 2.31
C ILE A 65 6.91 -1.23 2.83
N ASP A 66 7.27 -2.48 3.13
CA ASP A 66 6.43 -3.41 3.89
C ASP A 66 6.76 -3.29 5.37
N THR A 67 5.73 -3.24 6.22
CA THR A 67 5.90 -3.06 7.67
C THR A 67 5.35 -4.26 8.43
N PRO A 68 5.83 -4.51 9.66
CA PRO A 68 5.10 -5.37 10.57
C PRO A 68 3.75 -4.75 10.95
N ASP A 69 2.93 -5.50 11.68
CA ASP A 69 1.75 -4.96 12.34
C ASP A 69 2.18 -4.18 13.60
N PHE A 70 2.14 -2.86 13.55
CA PHE A 70 2.51 -2.00 14.69
C PHE A 70 1.51 -2.01 15.85
N LEU A 71 0.35 -2.65 15.65
CA LEU A 71 -0.69 -2.79 16.67
C LEU A 71 -0.77 -4.22 17.21
N ASP A 72 0.17 -5.08 16.82
CA ASP A 72 0.32 -6.40 17.42
C ASP A 72 1.04 -6.27 18.76
N ASP A 73 0.31 -6.53 19.85
CA ASP A 73 0.83 -6.47 21.22
C ASP A 73 1.78 -7.65 21.55
N GLU A 74 1.82 -8.70 20.71
CA GLU A 74 2.73 -9.84 20.89
C GLU A 74 4.16 -9.54 20.38
N ILE A 75 4.35 -8.42 19.67
CA ILE A 75 5.63 -8.04 19.06
C ILE A 75 6.08 -6.67 19.57
N ASP A 76 7.31 -6.57 20.08
CA ASP A 76 7.93 -5.26 20.32
C ASP A 76 8.22 -4.56 18.98
N THR A 77 7.35 -3.62 18.64
CA THR A 77 7.40 -2.86 17.40
C THR A 77 8.08 -1.51 17.54
N HIS A 78 8.57 -1.12 18.73
CA HIS A 78 9.07 0.22 18.98
C HIS A 78 10.17 0.63 17.99
N THR A 79 11.20 -0.20 17.84
CA THR A 79 12.30 0.05 16.89
C THR A 79 11.80 0.14 15.45
N GLN A 80 10.79 -0.66 15.08
CA GLN A 80 10.25 -0.69 13.72
C GLN A 80 9.35 0.52 13.44
N VAL A 81 8.65 1.03 14.45
CA VAL A 81 7.89 2.29 14.39
C VAL A 81 8.85 3.46 14.18
N GLU A 82 9.94 3.54 14.94
CA GLU A 82 10.96 4.58 14.74
C GLU A 82 11.62 4.50 13.35
N GLU A 83 11.85 3.29 12.86
CA GLU A 83 12.33 3.09 11.49
C GLU A 83 11.29 3.57 10.45
N CYS A 84 10.01 3.26 10.66
CA CYS A 84 8.93 3.65 9.77
C CYS A 84 8.74 5.17 9.67
N LYS A 85 8.96 5.91 10.76
CA LYS A 85 8.90 7.39 10.76
C LYS A 85 9.85 8.01 9.74
N LYS A 86 10.99 7.39 9.45
CA LYS A 86 11.95 7.85 8.44
C LYS A 86 11.39 7.77 7.02
N TYR A 87 10.50 6.82 6.76
CA TYR A 87 9.85 6.66 5.45
C TYR A 87 8.56 7.49 5.31
N CYS A 88 7.96 7.84 6.44
CA CYS A 88 6.66 8.50 6.56
C CYS A 88 6.77 10.03 6.68
N GLN A 89 7.45 10.68 5.73
CA GLN A 89 7.60 12.15 5.74
C GLN A 89 6.48 12.83 4.91
N PRO A 90 5.80 13.87 5.45
CA PRO A 90 4.82 14.65 4.69
C PRO A 90 5.37 15.13 3.34
N GLY A 91 4.60 15.00 2.27
CA GLY A 91 5.01 15.39 0.91
C GLY A 91 5.99 14.44 0.21
N HIS A 92 6.59 13.48 0.92
CA HIS A 92 7.55 12.51 0.37
C HIS A 92 7.08 11.06 0.46
N CYS A 93 5.88 10.83 0.97
CA CYS A 93 5.29 9.51 1.03
C CYS A 93 3.78 9.49 0.75
N VAL A 94 3.31 8.32 0.35
CA VAL A 94 1.92 7.90 0.45
C VAL A 94 1.84 6.71 1.41
N VAL A 95 0.82 6.71 2.27
CA VAL A 95 0.51 5.57 3.13
C VAL A 95 -0.62 4.77 2.49
N LEU A 96 -0.43 3.47 2.33
CA LEU A 96 -1.46 2.53 1.94
C LEU A 96 -1.92 1.80 3.19
N LEU A 97 -3.09 2.17 3.71
CA LEU A 97 -3.69 1.47 4.86
C LEU A 97 -4.47 0.26 4.35
N VAL A 98 -3.89 -0.93 4.54
CA VAL A 98 -4.32 -2.19 3.94
C VAL A 98 -5.41 -2.84 4.78
N ILE A 99 -6.57 -3.08 4.16
CA ILE A 99 -7.75 -3.73 4.75
C ILE A 99 -8.17 -4.89 3.85
N GLN A 100 -8.50 -6.04 4.43
CA GLN A 100 -8.95 -7.21 3.67
C GLN A 100 -10.47 -7.20 3.49
N ILE A 101 -10.93 -7.35 2.24
CA ILE A 101 -12.36 -7.54 1.96
C ILE A 101 -12.85 -8.85 2.56
N GLY A 102 -13.99 -8.79 3.25
CA GLY A 102 -14.63 -9.94 3.91
C GLY A 102 -14.00 -10.35 5.24
N ARG A 103 -12.92 -9.68 5.68
CA ARG A 103 -12.27 -9.91 6.98
C ARG A 103 -12.05 -8.58 7.67
N ILE A 104 -13.14 -8.05 8.19
CA ILE A 104 -13.15 -6.84 9.00
C ILE A 104 -13.64 -7.21 10.40
N THR A 105 -12.85 -6.85 11.39
CA THR A 105 -13.11 -7.11 12.81
C THR A 105 -13.18 -5.79 13.59
N GLU A 106 -13.39 -5.87 14.89
CA GLU A 106 -13.33 -4.67 15.75
C GLU A 106 -11.89 -4.15 15.89
N ASN A 107 -10.88 -4.97 15.56
CA ASN A 107 -9.48 -4.56 15.60
C ASN A 107 -9.12 -3.55 14.50
N GLU A 108 -9.92 -3.39 13.46
CA GLU A 108 -9.75 -2.33 12.47
C GLU A 108 -10.36 -1.00 12.92
N ARG A 109 -11.27 -1.02 13.90
CA ARG A 109 -11.86 0.21 14.43
C ARG A 109 -10.78 1.06 15.09
N GLY A 110 -10.74 2.35 14.75
CA GLY A 110 -9.74 3.27 15.29
C GLY A 110 -8.29 2.95 14.89
N ILE A 111 -8.08 2.14 13.85
CA ILE A 111 -6.72 1.76 13.40
C ILE A 111 -5.91 2.99 12.96
N LEU A 112 -6.57 3.95 12.31
CA LEU A 112 -5.93 5.17 11.81
C LEU A 112 -5.41 6.00 12.97
N GLU A 113 -6.22 6.25 13.99
CA GLU A 113 -5.85 7.00 15.19
C GLU A 113 -4.73 6.30 15.97
N ARG A 114 -4.79 4.97 16.11
CA ARG A 114 -3.75 4.21 16.81
C ARG A 114 -2.42 4.23 16.07
N LEU A 115 -2.44 4.13 14.74
CA LEU A 115 -1.23 4.26 13.92
C LEU A 115 -0.65 5.67 13.98
N GLU A 116 -1.49 6.71 13.92
CA GLU A 116 -1.06 8.11 14.09
C GLU A 116 -0.42 8.34 15.46
N ASN A 117 -0.98 7.77 16.53
CA ASN A 117 -0.39 7.84 17.87
C ASN A 117 0.98 7.16 17.95
N LYS A 118 1.15 5.99 17.33
CA LYS A 118 2.45 5.28 17.27
C LYS A 118 3.47 6.07 16.44
N LEU A 119 3.06 6.58 15.28
CA LEU A 119 3.94 7.34 14.37
C LEU A 119 4.21 8.77 14.86
N GLY A 120 3.40 9.31 15.77
CA GLY A 120 3.56 10.65 16.33
C GLY A 120 3.19 11.78 15.37
N TRP A 121 2.50 11.48 14.26
CA TRP A 121 2.03 12.49 13.31
C TRP A 121 0.76 12.02 12.60
N ARG A 122 0.03 12.98 12.04
CA ARG A 122 -1.25 12.77 11.38
C ARG A 122 -1.04 12.33 9.93
N ILE A 123 -1.28 11.05 9.65
CA ILE A 123 -0.94 10.41 8.37
C ILE A 123 -2.06 10.50 7.32
N ARG A 124 -3.29 10.75 7.76
CA ARG A 124 -4.51 10.63 6.94
C ARG A 124 -4.52 11.51 5.68
N GLU A 125 -3.84 12.66 5.68
CA GLU A 125 -3.70 13.52 4.51
C GLU A 125 -2.96 12.83 3.34
N SER A 126 -2.05 11.90 3.65
CA SER A 126 -1.28 11.13 2.67
C SER A 126 -1.76 9.68 2.54
N THR A 127 -2.85 9.30 3.21
CA THR A 127 -3.35 7.92 3.20
C THR A 127 -4.32 7.63 2.05
N ILE A 128 -4.17 6.45 1.47
CA ILE A 128 -5.16 5.79 0.61
C ILE A 128 -5.56 4.48 1.29
N MET A 129 -6.87 4.26 1.47
CA MET A 129 -7.38 2.98 1.96
C MET A 129 -7.22 1.91 0.86
N LEU A 130 -6.38 0.91 1.08
CA LEU A 130 -6.15 -0.17 0.12
C LEU A 130 -6.94 -1.42 0.51
N LEU A 131 -7.99 -1.73 -0.25
CA LEU A 131 -8.79 -2.94 -0.07
C LEU A 131 -8.16 -4.11 -0.84
N THR A 132 -7.78 -5.18 -0.15
CA THR A 132 -7.24 -6.40 -0.78
C THR A 132 -8.32 -7.46 -0.98
N HIS A 133 -7.97 -8.54 -1.68
CA HIS A 133 -8.91 -9.59 -2.08
C HIS A 133 -10.07 -9.05 -2.94
N GLY A 134 -9.77 -8.11 -3.85
CA GLY A 134 -10.73 -7.48 -4.74
C GLY A 134 -11.52 -8.44 -5.64
N GLU A 135 -11.05 -9.67 -5.82
CA GLU A 135 -11.80 -10.76 -6.43
C GLU A 135 -13.12 -11.06 -5.69
N ASN A 136 -13.14 -10.87 -4.38
CA ASN A 136 -14.32 -11.04 -3.54
C ASN A 136 -15.28 -9.85 -3.63
N ALA A 137 -14.80 -8.68 -4.04
CA ALA A 137 -15.60 -7.46 -4.12
C ALA A 137 -16.67 -7.53 -5.22
N LYS A 138 -16.39 -8.23 -6.33
CA LYS A 138 -17.29 -8.32 -7.51
C LYS A 138 -17.88 -6.96 -7.97
N GLY A 139 -17.13 -5.87 -7.82
CA GLY A 139 -17.57 -4.50 -8.16
C GLY A 139 -18.48 -3.84 -7.11
N GLN A 140 -18.53 -4.38 -5.89
CA GLN A 140 -19.34 -3.89 -4.77
C GLN A 140 -18.48 -3.27 -3.66
N GLU A 141 -17.27 -2.81 -3.97
CA GLU A 141 -16.35 -2.22 -2.99
C GLU A 141 -16.95 -1.00 -2.27
N GLN A 142 -17.75 -0.17 -2.95
CA GLN A 142 -18.43 0.96 -2.32
C GLN A 142 -19.49 0.50 -1.32
N ARG A 143 -20.21 -0.58 -1.66
CA ARG A 143 -21.19 -1.20 -0.74
C ARG A 143 -20.49 -1.76 0.49
N PHE A 144 -19.38 -2.48 0.29
CA PHE A 144 -18.56 -3.01 1.38
C PHE A 144 -18.09 -1.91 2.34
N ILE A 145 -17.67 -0.76 1.82
CA ILE A 145 -17.31 0.42 2.63
C ILE A 145 -18.53 0.94 3.40
N ALA A 146 -19.67 1.09 2.73
CA ALA A 146 -20.90 1.65 3.30
C ALA A 146 -21.56 0.74 4.36
N GLU A 147 -21.33 -0.57 4.32
CA GLU A 147 -21.87 -1.53 5.29
C GLU A 147 -21.35 -1.31 6.72
N ARG A 148 -20.20 -0.64 6.88
CA ARG A 148 -19.61 -0.32 8.20
C ARG A 148 -19.38 1.18 8.30
N THR A 149 -20.14 1.84 9.17
CA THR A 149 -20.06 3.30 9.40
C THR A 149 -18.65 3.79 9.73
N TYR A 150 -17.86 2.99 10.47
CA TYR A 150 -16.50 3.37 10.80
C TYR A 150 -15.53 3.25 9.61
N LEU A 151 -15.74 2.28 8.70
CA LEU A 151 -14.91 2.13 7.51
C LEU A 151 -15.18 3.28 6.53
N ASP A 152 -16.45 3.62 6.32
CA ASP A 152 -16.85 4.81 5.57
C ASP A 152 -16.25 6.09 6.19
N SER A 153 -16.30 6.22 7.52
CA SER A 153 -15.67 7.34 8.24
C SER A 153 -14.15 7.41 8.02
N MET A 154 -13.45 6.27 8.06
CA MET A 154 -12.01 6.19 7.77
C MET A 154 -11.68 6.62 6.35
N VAL A 155 -12.46 6.14 5.36
CA VAL A 155 -12.29 6.53 3.95
C VAL A 155 -12.49 8.04 3.79
N LYS A 156 -13.54 8.62 4.40
CA LYS A 156 -13.77 10.07 4.39
C LYS A 156 -12.65 10.85 5.07
N ALA A 157 -12.15 10.37 6.21
CA ALA A 157 -11.01 10.98 6.91
C ALA A 157 -9.73 11.00 6.07
N CYS A 158 -9.60 10.06 5.12
CA CYS A 158 -8.52 10.00 4.14
C CYS A 158 -8.88 10.70 2.81
N GLY A 159 -9.75 11.72 2.84
CA GLY A 159 -10.12 12.49 1.64
C GLY A 159 -10.91 11.69 0.60
N SER A 160 -11.69 10.70 1.05
CA SER A 160 -12.44 9.76 0.20
C SER A 160 -11.56 8.92 -0.74
N ARG A 161 -10.26 8.77 -0.43
CA ARG A 161 -9.31 7.98 -1.21
C ARG A 161 -9.34 6.52 -0.77
N PHE A 162 -9.76 5.65 -1.68
CA PHE A 162 -9.60 4.21 -1.55
C PHE A 162 -9.22 3.58 -2.88
N HIS A 163 -8.62 2.40 -2.87
CA HIS A 163 -8.29 1.62 -4.05
C HIS A 163 -8.47 0.12 -3.77
N VAL A 164 -8.72 -0.68 -4.81
CA VAL A 164 -8.94 -2.12 -4.68
C VAL A 164 -7.86 -2.87 -5.45
N PHE A 165 -7.16 -3.77 -4.76
CA PHE A 165 -6.19 -4.67 -5.38
C PHE A 165 -6.73 -6.10 -5.50
N LYS A 166 -6.42 -6.69 -6.65
CA LYS A 166 -6.45 -8.14 -6.85
C LYS A 166 -5.00 -8.60 -6.89
N ASN A 167 -4.45 -8.99 -5.75
CA ASN A 167 -3.04 -9.38 -5.62
C ASN A 167 -2.69 -10.65 -6.45
N THR A 168 -3.70 -11.38 -6.92
CA THR A 168 -3.57 -12.48 -7.89
C THR A 168 -3.40 -12.00 -9.33
N SER A 169 -3.64 -10.72 -9.61
CA SER A 169 -3.52 -10.11 -10.93
C SER A 169 -2.23 -9.31 -11.05
N LYS A 170 -1.46 -9.58 -12.11
CA LYS A 170 -0.25 -8.81 -12.46
C LYS A 170 -0.52 -7.63 -13.39
N LYS A 171 -1.79 -7.26 -13.61
CA LYS A 171 -2.16 -6.21 -14.57
C LYS A 171 -1.66 -4.84 -14.10
N PRO A 172 -0.82 -4.13 -14.87
CA PRO A 172 -0.29 -2.83 -14.46
C PRO A 172 -1.37 -1.76 -14.21
N LYS A 173 -2.53 -1.89 -14.88
CA LYS A 173 -3.65 -0.94 -14.77
C LYS A 173 -4.07 -0.66 -13.33
N GLN A 174 -4.12 -1.66 -12.45
CA GLN A 174 -4.52 -1.41 -11.04
C GLN A 174 -3.51 -0.51 -10.32
N VAL A 175 -2.22 -0.72 -10.57
CA VAL A 175 -1.14 0.07 -9.97
C VAL A 175 -1.13 1.48 -10.56
N MET A 176 -1.32 1.64 -11.87
CA MET A 176 -1.46 2.96 -12.49
C MET A 176 -2.63 3.76 -11.88
N GLU A 177 -3.79 3.13 -11.71
CA GLU A 177 -4.97 3.76 -11.10
C GLU A 177 -4.83 4.00 -9.59
N LEU A 178 -3.96 3.26 -8.90
CA LEU A 178 -3.55 3.58 -7.52
C LEU A 178 -2.70 4.85 -7.50
N PHE A 179 -1.68 4.95 -8.36
CA PHE A 179 -0.77 6.10 -8.37
C PHE A 179 -1.48 7.40 -8.75
N LYS A 180 -2.51 7.36 -9.61
CA LYS A 180 -3.37 8.52 -9.90
C LYS A 180 -4.14 9.06 -8.70
N LYS A 181 -4.33 8.24 -7.66
CA LYS A 181 -5.03 8.64 -6.42
C LYS A 181 -4.10 9.27 -5.39
N ILE A 182 -2.79 9.26 -5.64
CA ILE A 182 -1.81 9.96 -4.79
C ILE A 182 -2.02 11.47 -4.97
N PRO A 183 -2.11 12.26 -3.88
CA PRO A 183 -2.14 13.71 -3.97
C PRO A 183 -0.94 14.22 -4.78
N ASP A 184 -1.17 15.16 -5.69
CA ASP A 184 -0.13 15.76 -6.54
C ASP A 184 0.67 14.75 -7.40
N TYR A 185 0.08 13.60 -7.76
CA TYR A 185 0.80 12.54 -8.48
C TYR A 185 1.49 13.02 -9.77
N LYS A 186 0.94 14.00 -10.50
CA LYS A 186 1.57 14.55 -11.71
C LYS A 186 2.87 15.30 -11.42
N THR A 187 2.94 15.97 -10.27
CA THR A 187 4.14 16.64 -9.79
C THR A 187 5.14 15.61 -9.26
N ILE A 188 4.64 14.59 -8.58
CA ILE A 188 5.47 13.54 -7.97
C ILE A 188 6.09 12.62 -9.04
N PHE A 189 5.33 12.29 -10.09
CA PHE A 189 5.65 11.35 -11.16
C PHE A 189 5.56 12.05 -12.52
N PRO A 190 6.60 12.81 -12.93
CA PRO A 190 6.53 13.65 -14.12
C PRO A 190 6.42 12.87 -15.43
N GLU A 191 6.91 11.63 -15.47
CA GLU A 191 6.82 10.75 -16.65
C GLU A 191 5.60 9.83 -16.59
N PHE A 192 4.60 10.15 -15.74
CA PHE A 192 3.36 9.39 -15.70
C PHE A 192 2.64 9.55 -17.05
N THR A 193 2.69 8.51 -17.88
CA THR A 193 2.01 8.48 -19.18
C THR A 193 0.86 7.49 -19.15
N GLU A 194 -0.29 7.89 -19.69
CA GLU A 194 -1.47 7.01 -19.79
C GLU A 194 -1.33 5.96 -20.91
N LYS A 195 -0.31 6.10 -21.76
CA LYS A 195 -0.01 5.13 -22.80
C LYS A 195 0.86 4.02 -22.22
N PRO A 196 0.47 2.74 -22.34
CA PRO A 196 1.39 1.66 -22.05
C PRO A 196 2.61 1.83 -22.95
N SER A 197 3.81 1.80 -22.37
CA SER A 197 5.05 1.66 -23.13
C SER A 197 5.00 0.32 -23.86
N HIS A 198 4.44 0.31 -25.06
CA HIS A 198 4.77 -0.71 -26.04
C HIS A 198 6.21 -0.43 -26.45
N SER A 199 7.15 -1.07 -25.75
CA SER A 199 8.53 -1.15 -26.18
C SER A 199 8.52 -1.78 -27.58
N THR A 200 8.99 -1.00 -28.52
CA THR A 200 9.35 -1.33 -29.89
C THR A 200 9.95 -2.74 -30.01
N CYS A 201 9.33 -3.55 -30.85
CA CYS A 201 9.93 -4.75 -31.41
C CYS A 201 11.12 -4.30 -32.28
N TYR A 202 12.35 -4.49 -31.78
CA TYR A 202 13.51 -4.50 -32.67
C TYR A 202 13.53 -5.88 -33.32
N MET A 203 13.13 -5.95 -34.58
CA MET A 203 13.57 -7.03 -35.46
C MET A 203 15.00 -6.71 -35.89
N SER A 204 15.92 -7.60 -35.51
CA SER A 204 17.18 -7.84 -36.19
C SER A 204 17.37 -9.35 -36.26
#